data_AF-A0A7R7X5X3-F1
#
_entry.id   AF-A0A7R7X5X3-F1
#
_cell.length_a   1.000
_cell.length_b   1.000
_cell.length_c   1.000
_cell.angle_alpha   90.00
_cell.angle_beta   90.00
_cell.angle_gamma   90.00
#
_symmetry.space_group_name_H-M   'P 1'
#
loop_
_entity.id
_entity.type
_entity.pdbx_description
1 polymer ?
#
loop_
_entity_poly.entity_id
_entity_poly.type
_entity_poly.pdbx_seq_one_letter_code
_entity_poly.pdbx_strand_id
1 'polypeptide(L)'
;MASTSQPPLRFTSHKNFVYRLVFASLTGRTIQISQIRPSSPTNPGLAPHEISFLRLLESITNGSQMEISYTGTILVYKPGLITGSSPGVATSSGGVVRHELPAGCNRGVSYYLLPLCLLAPFSKAPIKVLFTGPGVITSSTPTGDMSVDSVRTAILPLYNQFGIFNNIELRILRRSNPGPNGRGGGGEVQLVFGHQLRLPKTLHLMNAGRIKKVRGVAYSVGVSASNNARMIETARGVLNPLVPDTYIFSDVSSAPLVPAPEKSNPSAKKKIGLGFGLSLVAESSTGCLFSADVASPPAGGEAPEDIGKRCAYQLLEAVSKGGCVAPAAVPTMLGLMTMGSEDVGRIQVGRDVIAEESTIQLARDLTKFGAPGWGLRDASGENENGDVIISVVGRGIGNVGRKVA
;
A
#
# COMPACT_ATOMS: atom_id res chain seq x y z
N MET A 1 19.61 30.58 5.87
CA MET A 1 20.65 29.79 6.58
C MET A 1 21.10 28.69 5.65
N ALA A 2 22.41 28.62 5.40
CA ALA A 2 23.00 27.79 4.35
C ALA A 2 22.66 26.31 4.52
N SER A 3 22.01 25.71 3.51
CA SER A 3 21.85 24.27 3.42
C SER A 3 23.22 23.67 3.21
N THR A 4 23.75 23.01 4.24
CA THR A 4 24.88 22.09 4.08
C THR A 4 24.47 21.03 3.05
N SER A 5 24.92 21.19 1.81
CA SER A 5 24.64 20.31 0.68
C SER A 5 25.33 18.97 0.92
N GLN A 6 24.74 18.13 1.77
CA GLN A 6 25.17 16.74 1.87
C GLN A 6 25.02 16.08 0.49
N PRO A 7 25.99 15.24 0.08
CA PRO A 7 25.94 14.59 -1.22
C PRO A 7 24.66 13.74 -1.33
N PRO A 8 24.06 13.66 -2.52
CA PRO A 8 22.84 12.89 -2.72
C PRO A 8 23.09 11.41 -2.43
N LEU A 9 22.15 10.76 -1.72
CA LEU A 9 22.23 9.33 -1.47
C LEU A 9 22.02 8.57 -2.77
N ARG A 10 22.99 7.71 -3.12
CA ARG A 10 22.96 6.94 -4.36
C ARG A 10 22.32 5.57 -4.13
N PHE A 11 21.25 5.31 -4.87
CA PHE A 11 20.57 4.02 -4.93
C PHE A 11 20.65 3.46 -6.34
N THR A 12 20.60 2.14 -6.44
CA THR A 12 20.58 1.40 -7.70
C THR A 12 19.32 0.56 -7.78
N SER A 13 18.87 0.27 -9.00
CA SER A 13 17.70 -0.54 -9.30
C SER A 13 16.34 0.12 -9.00
N HIS A 14 15.30 -0.47 -9.60
CA HIS A 14 13.90 -0.09 -9.47
C HIS A 14 13.19 -0.82 -8.31
N LYS A 15 13.83 -1.80 -7.66
CA LYS A 15 13.27 -2.46 -6.47
C LYS A 15 13.06 -1.44 -5.35
N ASN A 16 11.90 -1.51 -4.66
CA ASN A 16 11.49 -0.58 -3.60
C ASN A 16 11.52 0.91 -3.98
N PHE A 17 11.40 1.24 -5.26
CA PHE A 17 11.44 2.61 -5.79
C PHE A 17 10.57 3.59 -5.00
N VAL A 18 9.33 3.20 -4.72
CA VAL A 18 8.36 4.05 -4.05
C VAL A 18 8.71 4.29 -2.58
N TYR A 19 9.11 3.26 -1.85
CA TYR A 19 9.50 3.39 -0.45
C TYR A 19 10.73 4.29 -0.31
N ARG A 20 11.71 4.19 -1.21
CA ARG A 20 12.88 5.08 -1.24
C ARG A 20 12.49 6.55 -1.42
N LEU A 21 11.53 6.83 -2.29
CA LEU A 21 11.00 8.19 -2.47
C LEU A 21 10.29 8.68 -1.21
N VAL A 22 9.45 7.86 -0.59
CA VAL A 22 8.75 8.23 0.66
C VAL A 22 9.74 8.49 1.79
N PHE A 23 10.75 7.62 1.99
CA PHE A 23 11.76 7.85 3.02
C PHE A 23 12.64 9.06 2.72
N ALA A 24 12.93 9.35 1.46
CA ALA A 24 13.59 10.60 1.07
C ALA A 24 12.73 11.82 1.44
N SER A 25 11.42 11.80 1.18
CA SER A 25 10.48 12.86 1.58
C SER A 25 10.39 13.02 3.10
N LEU A 26 10.37 11.92 3.85
CA LEU A 26 10.31 11.95 5.32
C LEU A 26 11.61 12.44 5.97
N THR A 27 12.77 12.05 5.43
CA THR A 27 14.08 12.40 5.99
C THR A 27 14.64 13.72 5.44
N GLY A 28 14.03 14.29 4.40
CA GLY A 28 14.53 15.49 3.72
C GLY A 28 15.86 15.30 3.01
N ARG A 29 16.25 14.05 2.70
CA ARG A 29 17.51 13.71 2.03
C ARG A 29 17.33 13.64 0.52
N THR A 30 18.17 14.34 -0.22
CA THR A 30 18.24 14.21 -1.68
C THR A 30 18.74 12.81 -2.06
N ILE A 31 18.07 12.19 -3.03
CA ILE A 31 18.44 10.87 -3.53
C ILE A 31 18.67 10.88 -5.04
N GLN A 32 19.55 10.00 -5.49
CA GLN A 32 19.78 9.68 -6.89
C GLN A 32 19.58 8.19 -7.08
N ILE A 33 18.59 7.80 -7.88
CA ILE A 33 18.32 6.41 -8.24
C ILE A 33 18.83 6.19 -9.66
N SER A 34 19.81 5.32 -9.83
CA SER A 34 20.36 4.94 -11.14
C SER A 34 20.03 3.50 -11.51
N GLN A 35 20.22 3.15 -12.78
CA GLN A 35 20.00 1.80 -13.31
C GLN A 35 18.55 1.32 -13.12
N ILE A 36 17.59 2.17 -13.48
CA ILE A 36 16.17 1.79 -13.57
C ILE A 36 15.96 1.01 -14.88
N ARG A 37 15.79 -0.31 -14.75
CA ARG A 37 15.57 -1.27 -15.87
C ARG A 37 16.55 -1.09 -17.05
N PRO A 38 17.88 -1.11 -16.82
CA PRO A 38 18.85 -0.95 -17.90
C PRO A 38 18.90 -2.16 -18.83
N SER A 39 18.49 -3.34 -18.33
CA SER A 39 18.54 -4.62 -19.04
C SER A 39 17.29 -4.92 -19.86
N SER A 40 16.22 -4.11 -19.78
CA SER A 40 15.01 -4.36 -20.56
C SER A 40 15.14 -3.70 -21.93
N PRO A 41 15.23 -4.48 -23.03
CA PRO A 41 15.38 -3.90 -24.37
C PRO A 41 14.06 -3.29 -24.89
N THR A 42 12.92 -3.69 -24.33
CA THR A 42 11.60 -3.27 -24.83
C THR A 42 11.08 -1.99 -24.18
N ASN A 43 11.33 -1.79 -22.89
CA ASN A 43 10.91 -0.59 -22.15
C ASN A 43 11.96 -0.22 -21.09
N PRO A 44 13.10 0.39 -21.50
CA PRO A 44 14.09 0.89 -20.56
C PRO A 44 13.55 2.08 -19.76
N GLY A 45 14.01 2.21 -18.51
CA GLY A 45 13.68 3.36 -17.66
C GLY A 45 12.40 3.22 -16.81
N LEU A 46 11.83 4.37 -16.46
CA LEU A 46 10.67 4.50 -15.58
C LEU A 46 9.39 3.95 -16.23
N ALA A 47 8.64 3.17 -15.46
CA ALA A 47 7.34 2.67 -15.87
C ALA A 47 6.25 3.75 -15.72
N PRO A 48 5.14 3.66 -16.47
CA PRO A 48 4.03 4.62 -16.37
C PRO A 48 3.49 4.78 -14.94
N HIS A 49 3.45 3.69 -14.16
CA HIS A 49 2.98 3.72 -12.78
C HIS A 49 3.93 4.48 -11.84
N GLU A 50 5.25 4.42 -12.09
CA GLU A 50 6.28 5.14 -11.34
C GLU A 50 6.23 6.64 -11.66
N ILE A 51 6.10 7.01 -12.94
CA ILE A 51 5.95 8.40 -13.35
C ILE A 51 4.68 9.01 -12.74
N SER A 52 3.59 8.27 -12.75
CA SER A 52 2.35 8.71 -12.10
C SER A 52 2.52 8.88 -10.59
N PHE A 53 3.31 8.01 -9.93
CA PHE A 53 3.62 8.17 -8.51
C PHE A 53 4.47 9.42 -8.24
N LEU A 54 5.43 9.73 -9.11
CA LEU A 54 6.20 10.99 -9.01
C LEU A 54 5.31 12.22 -9.11
N ARG A 55 4.35 12.24 -10.06
CA ARG A 55 3.36 13.31 -10.18
C ARG A 55 2.47 13.42 -8.94
N LEU A 56 2.06 12.30 -8.37
CA LEU A 56 1.32 12.28 -7.11
C LEU A 56 2.14 12.90 -5.97
N LEU A 57 3.41 12.52 -5.85
CA LEU A 57 4.30 13.03 -4.82
C LEU A 57 4.49 14.55 -4.96
N GLU A 58 4.74 15.04 -6.18
CA GLU A 58 4.84 16.47 -6.49
C GLU A 58 3.54 17.22 -6.15
N SER A 59 2.36 16.62 -6.34
CA SER A 59 1.09 17.26 -6.00
C SER A 59 0.85 17.42 -4.49
N ILE A 60 1.50 16.61 -3.65
CA ILE A 60 1.32 16.56 -2.19
C ILE A 60 2.44 17.31 -1.45
N THR A 61 3.64 17.36 -2.04
CA THR A 61 4.80 18.07 -1.50
C THR A 61 4.96 19.44 -2.14
N ASN A 62 5.43 20.41 -1.37
CA ASN A 62 5.75 21.74 -1.86
C ASN A 62 7.26 21.94 -1.93
N GLY A 63 7.76 22.43 -3.07
CA GLY A 63 9.18 22.70 -3.29
C GLY A 63 10.03 21.45 -3.59
N SER A 64 9.41 20.31 -3.92
CA SER A 64 10.15 19.15 -4.41
C SER A 64 10.65 19.38 -5.83
N GLN A 65 11.88 18.96 -6.13
CA GLN A 65 12.42 18.98 -7.50
C GLN A 65 12.74 17.55 -7.95
N MET A 66 12.31 17.21 -9.15
CA MET A 66 12.53 15.90 -9.77
C MET A 66 13.19 16.10 -11.12
N GLU A 67 14.39 15.54 -11.30
CA GLU A 67 15.14 15.60 -12.55
C GLU A 67 15.27 14.18 -13.10
N ILE A 68 14.70 13.94 -14.29
CA ILE A 68 14.71 12.64 -14.97
C ILE A 68 15.70 12.71 -16.14
N SER A 69 16.56 11.71 -16.28
CA SER A 69 17.47 11.64 -17.43
C SER A 69 16.72 11.47 -18.75
N TYR A 70 17.34 11.87 -19.86
CA TYR A 70 16.76 11.70 -21.21
C TYR A 70 16.33 10.24 -21.49
N THR A 71 17.09 9.27 -20.98
CA THR A 71 16.81 7.83 -21.08
C THR A 71 15.79 7.30 -20.07
N GLY A 72 15.39 8.10 -19.07
CA GLY A 72 14.51 7.67 -17.98
C GLY A 72 15.11 6.63 -17.04
N THR A 73 16.42 6.35 -17.13
CA THR A 73 17.11 5.32 -16.32
C THR A 73 17.73 5.87 -15.03
N ILE A 74 17.82 7.19 -14.91
CA ILE A 74 18.34 7.89 -13.74
C ILE A 74 17.32 8.95 -13.30
N LEU A 75 17.02 8.96 -12.00
CA LEU A 75 16.17 9.95 -11.35
C LEU A 75 16.96 10.62 -10.22
N VAL A 76 16.97 11.94 -10.18
CA VAL A 76 17.40 12.73 -9.02
C VAL A 76 16.16 13.34 -8.37
N TYR A 77 15.95 13.05 -7.09
CA TYR A 77 14.84 13.57 -6.31
C TYR A 77 15.36 14.40 -5.14
N LYS A 78 15.02 15.69 -5.15
CA LYS A 78 15.25 16.63 -4.04
C LYS A 78 13.91 16.80 -3.31
N PRO A 79 13.76 16.24 -2.09
CA PRO A 79 12.50 16.29 -1.37
C PRO A 79 12.16 17.72 -0.92
N GLY A 80 10.87 18.04 -0.97
CA GLY A 80 10.29 19.27 -0.43
C GLY A 80 9.57 19.05 0.90
N LEU A 81 8.80 20.05 1.33
CA LEU A 81 7.97 19.95 2.53
C LEU A 81 6.66 19.23 2.22
N ILE A 82 6.21 18.35 3.11
CA ILE A 82 4.94 17.65 2.96
C ILE A 82 3.79 18.56 3.41
N THR A 83 3.15 19.24 2.48
CA THR A 83 2.07 20.19 2.80
C THR A 83 0.71 19.51 2.94
N GLY A 84 0.46 18.43 2.20
CA GLY A 84 -0.86 17.82 2.11
C GLY A 84 -1.84 18.66 1.29
N SER A 85 -3.14 18.48 1.50
CA SER A 85 -4.20 19.13 0.72
C SER A 85 -4.62 20.46 1.35
N SER A 86 -3.73 21.46 1.28
CA SER A 86 -4.04 22.82 1.76
C SER A 86 -4.82 23.62 0.70
N PRO A 87 -5.93 24.29 1.04
CA PRO A 87 -6.62 25.19 0.13
C PRO A 87 -5.68 26.34 -0.23
N GLY A 88 -5.28 26.41 -1.50
CA GLY A 88 -4.29 27.38 -2.01
C GLY A 88 -3.12 26.76 -2.78
N VAL A 89 -2.93 25.42 -2.70
CA VAL A 89 -2.04 24.71 -3.63
C VAL A 89 -2.81 24.44 -4.93
N ALA A 90 -2.22 24.79 -6.08
CA ALA A 90 -2.86 24.82 -7.41
C ALA A 90 -3.56 23.51 -7.84
N THR A 91 -3.21 22.38 -7.23
CA THR A 91 -3.75 21.04 -7.50
C THR A 91 -4.99 20.70 -6.66
N SER A 92 -5.41 21.56 -5.74
CA SER A 92 -6.52 21.30 -4.82
C SER A 92 -7.80 22.06 -5.22
N SER A 93 -8.70 21.39 -5.94
CA SER A 93 -10.06 21.91 -6.15
C SER A 93 -10.91 21.59 -4.91
N GLY A 94 -11.26 22.61 -4.11
CA GLY A 94 -12.04 22.43 -2.88
C GLY A 94 -11.30 21.69 -1.75
N GLY A 95 -9.96 21.76 -1.72
CA GLY A 95 -9.15 21.06 -0.71
C GLY A 95 -9.02 19.55 -0.92
N VAL A 96 -9.35 19.05 -2.12
CA VAL A 96 -9.11 17.65 -2.54
C VAL A 96 -8.17 17.65 -3.75
N VAL A 97 -7.10 16.87 -3.65
CA VAL A 97 -6.15 16.65 -4.75
C VAL A 97 -6.70 15.57 -5.66
N ARG A 98 -6.96 15.91 -6.91
CA ARG A 98 -7.41 14.94 -7.93
C ARG A 98 -6.20 14.40 -8.66
N HIS A 99 -6.00 13.08 -8.60
CA HIS A 99 -4.88 12.40 -9.26
C HIS A 99 -5.43 11.45 -10.33
N GLU A 100 -5.15 11.77 -11.59
CA GLU A 100 -5.59 10.96 -12.72
C GLU A 100 -4.53 9.91 -13.11
N LEU A 101 -4.90 8.64 -13.04
CA LEU A 101 -4.04 7.53 -13.45
C LEU A 101 -4.22 7.22 -14.94
N PRO A 102 -3.13 7.18 -15.74
CA PRO A 102 -3.19 6.89 -17.16
C PRO A 102 -3.54 5.42 -17.43
N ALA A 103 -4.12 5.14 -18.61
CA ALA A 103 -4.57 3.80 -19.00
C ALA A 103 -3.45 2.75 -19.06
N GLY A 104 -2.19 3.19 -19.19
CA GLY A 104 -1.01 2.33 -19.20
C GLY A 104 -0.60 1.77 -17.83
N CYS A 105 -1.29 2.15 -16.75
CA CYS A 105 -1.04 1.58 -15.43
C CYS A 105 -1.50 0.11 -15.35
N ASN A 106 -0.58 -0.73 -14.88
CA ASN A 106 -0.77 -2.17 -14.68
C ASN A 106 -0.71 -2.58 -13.20
N ARG A 107 -0.48 -1.62 -12.29
CA ARG A 107 -0.42 -1.82 -10.84
C ARG A 107 -1.73 -1.43 -10.19
N GLY A 108 -2.03 -2.08 -9.07
CA GLY A 108 -3.20 -1.77 -8.25
C GLY A 108 -3.08 -0.39 -7.61
N VAL A 109 -4.21 0.22 -7.26
CA VAL A 109 -4.23 1.52 -6.56
C VAL A 109 -3.55 1.44 -5.19
N SER A 110 -3.47 0.25 -4.58
CA SER A 110 -2.73 0.00 -3.33
C SER A 110 -1.25 0.35 -3.44
N TYR A 111 -0.64 0.25 -4.62
CA TYR A 111 0.73 0.72 -4.90
C TYR A 111 0.91 2.22 -4.60
N TYR A 112 -0.15 3.02 -4.79
CA TYR A 112 -0.16 4.45 -4.48
C TYR A 112 -0.66 4.73 -3.06
N LEU A 113 -1.59 3.92 -2.55
CA LEU A 113 -2.20 4.12 -1.23
C LEU A 113 -1.24 3.78 -0.08
N LEU A 114 -0.54 2.64 -0.10
CA LEU A 114 0.34 2.24 1.01
C LEU A 114 1.43 3.29 1.32
N PRO A 115 2.16 3.80 0.31
CA PRO A 115 3.19 4.81 0.54
C PRO A 115 2.58 6.18 0.91
N LEU A 116 1.40 6.49 0.37
CA LEU A 116 0.67 7.71 0.72
C LEU A 116 0.20 7.68 2.18
N CYS A 117 -0.33 6.54 2.64
CA CYS A 117 -0.71 6.33 4.04
C CYS A 117 0.50 6.40 4.98
N LEU A 118 1.70 6.00 4.53
CA LEU A 118 2.94 6.15 5.32
C LEU A 118 3.35 7.63 5.46
N LEU A 119 3.13 8.44 4.43
CA LEU A 119 3.51 9.86 4.38
C LEU A 119 2.47 10.78 5.02
N ALA A 120 1.18 10.41 4.98
CA ALA A 120 0.06 11.24 5.42
C ALA A 120 0.07 11.69 6.91
N PRO A 121 0.54 10.91 7.88
CA PRO A 121 0.62 11.36 9.27
C PRO A 121 1.58 12.55 9.48
N PHE A 122 2.57 12.70 8.60
CA PHE A 122 3.64 13.69 8.70
C PHE A 122 3.40 14.94 7.85
N SER A 123 2.20 15.09 7.28
CA SER A 123 1.84 16.27 6.49
C SER A 123 1.48 17.47 7.36
N LYS A 124 1.64 18.69 6.84
CA LYS A 124 1.21 19.91 7.53
C LYS A 124 -0.32 20.01 7.65
N ALA A 125 -1.05 19.65 6.60
CA ALA A 125 -2.50 19.67 6.53
C ALA A 125 -3.05 18.28 6.14
N PRO A 126 -4.35 18.00 6.39
CA PRO A 126 -5.01 16.77 5.97
C PRO A 126 -4.74 16.41 4.51
N ILE A 127 -4.49 15.12 4.26
CA ILE A 127 -4.36 14.60 2.90
C ILE A 127 -5.72 14.11 2.45
N LYS A 128 -6.26 14.74 1.40
CA LYS A 128 -7.49 14.34 0.73
C LYS A 128 -7.18 14.12 -0.73
N VAL A 129 -7.10 12.86 -1.15
CA VAL A 129 -6.75 12.49 -2.53
C VAL A 129 -7.91 11.71 -3.15
N LEU A 130 -8.32 12.13 -4.33
CA LEU A 130 -9.25 11.39 -5.17
C LEU A 130 -8.48 10.81 -6.36
N PHE A 131 -8.37 9.49 -6.39
CA PHE A 131 -7.83 8.75 -7.53
C PHE A 131 -8.93 8.54 -8.56
N THR A 132 -8.71 9.06 -9.77
CA THR A 132 -9.61 8.91 -10.92
C THR A 132 -8.84 8.45 -12.14
N GLY A 133 -9.56 8.09 -13.21
CA GLY A 133 -8.96 7.89 -14.53
C GLY A 133 -8.96 6.44 -15.02
N PRO A 134 -8.54 6.24 -16.28
CA PRO A 134 -8.62 4.97 -17.00
C PRO A 134 -7.60 3.91 -16.53
N GLY A 135 -6.74 4.23 -15.56
CA GLY A 135 -5.74 3.32 -15.01
C GLY A 135 -6.01 2.83 -13.59
N VAL A 136 -7.15 3.20 -12.99
CA VAL A 136 -7.42 2.90 -11.58
C VAL A 136 -7.98 1.49 -11.43
N ILE A 137 -7.16 0.59 -10.90
CA ILE A 137 -7.53 -0.79 -10.55
C ILE A 137 -7.70 -0.87 -9.03
N THR A 138 -8.88 -1.28 -8.56
CA THR A 138 -9.19 -1.37 -7.11
C THR A 138 -9.10 -2.78 -6.56
N SER A 139 -9.02 -3.79 -7.43
CA SER A 139 -8.82 -5.19 -7.07
C SER A 139 -7.36 -5.51 -6.79
N SER A 140 -7.11 -6.72 -6.31
CA SER A 140 -5.75 -7.28 -6.32
C SER A 140 -5.27 -7.48 -7.76
N THR A 141 -3.94 -7.43 -7.96
CA THR A 141 -3.31 -7.61 -9.26
C THR A 141 -2.38 -8.84 -9.25
N PRO A 142 -2.12 -9.45 -10.41
CA PRO A 142 -1.16 -10.56 -10.53
C PRO A 142 0.27 -10.19 -10.09
N THR A 143 0.60 -8.90 -10.00
CA THR A 143 1.89 -8.40 -9.53
C THR A 143 2.03 -8.39 -8.01
N GLY A 144 1.04 -8.91 -7.27
CA GLY A 144 1.05 -8.99 -5.81
C GLY A 144 0.55 -7.73 -5.11
N ASP A 145 -0.19 -6.86 -5.80
CA ASP A 145 -0.79 -5.69 -5.14
C ASP A 145 -2.03 -6.08 -4.35
N MET A 146 -2.22 -5.46 -3.18
CA MET A 146 -3.38 -5.67 -2.32
C MET A 146 -4.65 -5.05 -2.92
N SER A 147 -5.82 -5.57 -2.54
CA SER A 147 -7.10 -4.93 -2.84
C SER A 147 -7.31 -3.67 -1.98
N VAL A 148 -8.17 -2.76 -2.43
CA VAL A 148 -8.50 -1.55 -1.64
C VAL A 148 -9.21 -1.91 -0.34
N ASP A 149 -10.00 -2.99 -0.33
CA ASP A 149 -10.66 -3.48 0.88
C ASP A 149 -9.64 -3.95 1.91
N SER A 150 -8.62 -4.73 1.50
CA SER A 150 -7.56 -5.16 2.40
C SER A 150 -6.68 -4.00 2.88
N VAL A 151 -6.43 -2.98 2.05
CA VAL A 151 -5.80 -1.75 2.56
C VAL A 151 -6.68 -1.10 3.64
N ARG A 152 -8.00 -1.01 3.43
CA ARG A 152 -8.95 -0.42 4.38
C ARG A 152 -9.01 -1.20 5.70
N THR A 153 -9.06 -2.52 5.66
CA THR A 153 -9.37 -3.36 6.83
C THR A 153 -8.13 -3.99 7.47
N ALA A 154 -7.03 -4.17 6.73
CA ALA A 154 -5.81 -4.75 7.26
C ALA A 154 -4.74 -3.69 7.58
N ILE A 155 -4.60 -2.64 6.76
CA ILE A 155 -3.52 -1.66 6.90
C ILE A 155 -3.94 -0.45 7.72
N LEU A 156 -5.11 0.15 7.44
CA LEU A 156 -5.55 1.35 8.18
C LEU A 156 -5.70 1.12 9.69
N PRO A 157 -6.24 0.00 10.19
CA PRO A 157 -6.36 -0.19 11.63
C PRO A 157 -5.01 -0.33 12.35
N LEU A 158 -3.93 -0.69 11.66
CA LEU A 158 -2.59 -0.73 12.25
C LEU A 158 -2.12 0.66 12.69
N TYR A 159 -2.57 1.72 12.00
CA TYR A 159 -2.28 3.10 12.37
C TYR A 159 -2.87 3.48 13.74
N ASN A 160 -3.98 2.85 14.15
CA ASN A 160 -4.58 3.07 15.47
C ASN A 160 -3.59 2.70 16.60
N GLN A 161 -2.79 1.64 16.40
CA GLN A 161 -1.78 1.21 17.36
C GLN A 161 -0.65 2.24 17.53
N PHE A 162 -0.36 3.03 16.50
CA PHE A 162 0.59 4.15 16.55
C PHE A 162 -0.03 5.46 17.08
N GLY A 163 -1.30 5.45 17.50
CA GLY A 163 -2.02 6.63 17.99
C GLY A 163 -2.63 7.49 16.88
N ILE A 164 -2.81 6.91 15.68
CA ILE A 164 -3.41 7.59 14.53
C ILE A 164 -4.79 6.99 14.26
N PHE A 165 -5.84 7.67 14.74
CA PHE A 165 -7.21 7.14 14.69
C PHE A 165 -8.26 8.11 14.15
N ASN A 166 -8.01 9.43 14.18
CA ASN A 166 -9.03 10.40 13.80
C ASN A 166 -9.15 10.55 12.27
N ASN A 167 -10.39 10.63 11.77
CA ASN A 167 -10.69 11.08 10.41
C ASN A 167 -9.88 10.37 9.31
N ILE A 168 -9.63 9.06 9.47
CA ILE A 168 -9.03 8.22 8.43
C ILE A 168 -10.18 7.50 7.72
N GLU A 169 -10.39 7.83 6.46
CA GLU A 169 -11.44 7.22 5.66
C GLU A 169 -10.91 6.89 4.26
N LEU A 170 -11.18 5.66 3.81
CA LEU A 170 -10.88 5.23 2.45
C LEU A 170 -12.21 4.83 1.80
N ARG A 171 -12.78 5.71 0.98
CA ARG A 171 -14.08 5.48 0.32
C ARG A 171 -13.85 4.99 -1.11
N ILE A 172 -14.51 3.88 -1.46
CA ILE A 172 -14.53 3.38 -2.84
C ILE A 172 -15.79 3.91 -3.48
N LEU A 173 -15.67 4.80 -4.47
CA LEU A 173 -16.81 5.34 -5.22
C LEU A 173 -17.17 4.44 -6.39
N ARG A 174 -16.15 3.90 -7.08
CA ARG A 174 -16.30 2.96 -8.18
C ARG A 174 -15.24 1.87 -8.07
N ARG A 175 -15.67 0.62 -8.22
CA ARG A 175 -14.77 -0.55 -8.29
C ARG A 175 -14.37 -0.85 -9.73
N SER A 176 -13.18 -1.41 -9.87
CA SER A 176 -12.62 -1.86 -11.14
C SER A 176 -11.66 -3.01 -10.92
N ASN A 177 -11.80 -4.07 -11.71
CA ASN A 177 -10.75 -5.08 -11.89
C ASN A 177 -9.76 -4.64 -12.98
N PRO A 178 -8.66 -5.37 -13.22
CA PRO A 178 -7.75 -5.08 -14.31
C PRO A 178 -8.43 -5.36 -15.65
N GLY A 179 -8.21 -4.50 -16.64
CA GLY A 179 -8.68 -4.73 -18.00
C GLY A 179 -7.94 -5.87 -18.73
N PRO A 180 -8.36 -6.24 -19.94
CA PRO A 180 -7.67 -7.24 -20.77
C PRO A 180 -6.17 -6.91 -20.90
N ASN A 181 -5.32 -7.93 -20.80
CA ASN A 181 -3.85 -7.80 -20.73
C ASN A 181 -3.30 -7.15 -19.43
N GLY A 182 -4.11 -7.06 -18.37
CA GLY A 182 -3.69 -6.52 -17.06
C GLY A 182 -3.43 -5.01 -17.08
N ARG A 183 -3.96 -4.30 -18.07
CA ARG A 183 -3.82 -2.84 -18.22
C ARG A 183 -5.19 -2.18 -18.17
N GLY A 184 -5.20 -1.00 -17.57
CA GLY A 184 -6.39 -0.17 -17.49
C GLY A 184 -7.37 -0.62 -16.41
N GLY A 185 -8.19 0.34 -16.01
CA GLY A 185 -9.25 0.23 -15.03
C GLY A 185 -10.18 1.43 -15.14
N GLY A 186 -11.14 1.54 -14.26
CA GLY A 186 -12.08 2.67 -14.23
C GLY A 186 -12.62 2.94 -12.83
N GLY A 187 -11.83 2.58 -11.83
CA GLY A 187 -12.19 2.77 -10.43
C GLY A 187 -12.06 4.23 -10.01
N GLU A 188 -12.73 4.55 -8.92
CA GLU A 188 -12.60 5.85 -8.26
C GLU A 188 -12.51 5.61 -6.76
N VAL A 189 -11.43 6.10 -6.15
CA VAL A 189 -11.14 5.89 -4.73
C VAL A 189 -10.76 7.22 -4.11
N GLN A 190 -11.39 7.55 -2.98
CA GLN A 190 -11.10 8.72 -2.20
C GLN A 190 -10.44 8.32 -0.89
N LEU A 191 -9.22 8.82 -0.66
CA LEU A 191 -8.52 8.71 0.61
C LEU A 191 -8.63 10.05 1.35
N VAL A 192 -9.06 9.99 2.59
CA VAL A 192 -9.07 11.11 3.53
C VAL A 192 -8.24 10.70 4.74
N PHE A 193 -7.19 11.45 5.01
CA PHE A 193 -6.32 11.28 6.16
C PHE A 193 -6.29 12.59 6.95
N GLY A 194 -7.15 12.66 7.96
CA GLY A 194 -7.40 13.87 8.74
C GLY A 194 -6.58 14.03 10.02
N HIS A 195 -5.71 13.08 10.36
CA HIS A 195 -4.98 13.08 11.63
C HIS A 195 -3.48 13.14 11.46
N GLN A 196 -2.92 14.33 11.69
CA GLN A 196 -1.49 14.57 11.63
C GLN A 196 -0.88 14.43 13.02
N LEU A 197 0.23 13.71 13.11
CA LEU A 197 0.98 13.57 14.35
C LEU A 197 2.28 14.34 14.29
N ARG A 198 2.79 14.72 15.46
CA ARG A 198 4.18 15.17 15.59
C ARG A 198 5.11 13.97 15.51
N LEU A 199 4.89 12.96 16.36
CA LEU A 199 5.61 11.69 16.39
C LEU A 199 4.60 10.57 16.61
N PRO A 200 4.70 9.43 15.89
CA PRO A 200 3.92 8.25 16.20
C PRO A 200 4.40 7.64 17.53
N LYS A 201 3.47 6.99 18.25
CA LYS A 201 3.80 6.29 19.50
C LYS A 201 4.67 5.08 19.21
N THR A 202 5.60 4.78 20.11
CA THR A 202 6.38 3.54 20.06
C THR A 202 5.50 2.34 20.36
N LEU A 203 5.69 1.29 19.57
CA LEU A 203 4.86 0.09 19.59
C LEU A 203 5.63 -1.09 20.18
N HIS A 204 4.97 -1.86 21.03
CA HIS A 204 5.47 -3.10 21.60
C HIS A 204 4.48 -4.25 21.32
N LEU A 205 4.65 -4.92 20.19
CA LEU A 205 3.87 -6.10 19.79
C LEU A 205 4.71 -7.36 19.97
N MET A 206 4.66 -7.95 21.16
CA MET A 206 5.41 -9.16 21.51
C MET A 206 4.53 -10.41 21.64
N ASN A 207 3.26 -10.33 21.22
CA ASN A 207 2.37 -11.47 21.26
C ASN A 207 1.36 -11.39 20.11
N ALA A 208 1.38 -12.40 19.24
CA ALA A 208 0.46 -12.53 18.12
C ALA A 208 -0.97 -12.90 18.55
N GLY A 209 -1.15 -13.40 19.78
CA GLY A 209 -2.44 -13.79 20.32
C GLY A 209 -3.08 -14.96 19.56
N ARG A 210 -4.38 -15.17 19.80
CA ARG A 210 -5.19 -16.15 19.05
C ARG A 210 -6.07 -15.43 18.04
N ILE A 211 -6.30 -16.05 16.89
CA ILE A 211 -7.24 -15.53 15.89
C ILE A 211 -8.66 -15.62 16.48
N LYS A 212 -9.31 -14.47 16.60
CA LYS A 212 -10.64 -14.35 17.20
C LYS A 212 -11.74 -14.49 16.15
N LYS A 213 -11.55 -13.83 15.00
CA LYS A 213 -12.58 -13.72 13.97
C LYS A 213 -11.95 -13.49 12.60
N VAL A 214 -12.68 -13.88 11.56
CA VAL A 214 -12.31 -13.59 10.17
C VAL A 214 -13.41 -12.74 9.55
N ARG A 215 -13.00 -11.65 8.89
CA ARG A 215 -13.87 -10.78 8.10
C ARG A 215 -13.40 -10.79 6.66
N GLY A 216 -14.29 -10.55 5.72
CA GLY A 216 -13.90 -10.48 4.32
C GLY A 216 -14.88 -9.70 3.46
N VAL A 217 -14.44 -9.34 2.27
CA VAL A 217 -15.28 -8.73 1.24
C VAL A 217 -15.09 -9.52 -0.06
N ALA A 218 -16.16 -10.19 -0.49
CA ALA A 218 -16.30 -10.76 -1.82
C ALA A 218 -16.87 -9.68 -2.72
N TYR A 219 -16.14 -9.29 -3.76
CA TYR A 219 -16.57 -8.27 -4.70
C TYR A 219 -16.73 -8.82 -6.11
N SER A 220 -17.76 -8.36 -6.80
CA SER A 220 -18.00 -8.65 -8.22
C SER A 220 -18.27 -7.36 -8.97
N VAL A 221 -17.55 -7.14 -10.08
CA VAL A 221 -17.68 -5.95 -10.92
C VAL A 221 -18.10 -6.38 -12.32
N GLY A 222 -19.32 -6.01 -12.70
CA GLY A 222 -19.87 -6.31 -14.04
C GLY A 222 -20.14 -7.79 -14.32
N VAL A 223 -20.16 -8.64 -13.29
CA VAL A 223 -20.52 -10.06 -13.35
C VAL A 223 -21.64 -10.36 -12.35
N SER A 224 -22.26 -11.54 -12.48
CA SER A 224 -23.38 -11.95 -11.62
C SER A 224 -22.98 -12.06 -10.14
N ALA A 225 -23.88 -11.61 -9.26
CA ALA A 225 -23.75 -11.73 -7.81
C ALA A 225 -23.63 -13.18 -7.31
N SER A 226 -24.10 -14.15 -8.11
CA SER A 226 -23.97 -15.59 -7.82
C SER A 226 -22.51 -16.02 -7.64
N ASN A 227 -21.56 -15.37 -8.31
CA ASN A 227 -20.14 -15.65 -8.15
C ASN A 227 -19.66 -15.35 -6.72
N ASN A 228 -20.16 -14.28 -6.10
CA ASN A 228 -19.82 -13.95 -4.71
C ASN A 228 -20.38 -14.99 -3.75
N ALA A 229 -21.63 -15.42 -3.94
CA ALA A 229 -22.25 -16.44 -3.09
C ALA A 229 -21.44 -17.75 -3.11
N ARG A 230 -21.04 -18.20 -4.31
CA ARG A 230 -20.21 -19.40 -4.50
C ARG A 230 -18.84 -19.27 -3.84
N MET A 231 -18.16 -18.11 -3.98
CA MET A 231 -16.90 -17.83 -3.29
C MET A 231 -17.03 -17.85 -1.77
N ILE A 232 -18.11 -17.26 -1.23
CA ILE A 232 -18.35 -17.19 0.20
C ILE A 232 -18.58 -18.59 0.77
N GLU A 233 -19.36 -19.43 0.09
CA GLU A 233 -19.63 -20.80 0.50
C GLU A 233 -18.34 -21.63 0.56
N THR A 234 -17.49 -21.56 -0.47
CA THR A 234 -16.23 -22.32 -0.47
C THR A 234 -15.23 -21.82 0.55
N ALA A 235 -15.08 -20.50 0.69
CA ALA A 235 -14.19 -19.92 1.71
C ALA A 235 -14.65 -20.29 3.13
N ARG A 236 -15.96 -20.25 3.40
CA ARG A 236 -16.52 -20.68 4.70
C ARG A 236 -16.37 -22.18 4.91
N GLY A 237 -16.50 -23.01 3.87
CA GLY A 237 -16.26 -24.45 3.96
C GLY A 237 -14.85 -24.79 4.45
N VAL A 238 -13.85 -24.00 4.06
CA VAL A 238 -12.46 -24.16 4.51
C VAL A 238 -12.23 -23.55 5.90
N LEU A 239 -12.83 -22.40 6.20
CA LEU A 239 -12.52 -21.63 7.41
C LEU A 239 -13.40 -21.98 8.63
N ASN A 240 -14.65 -22.40 8.45
CA ASN A 240 -15.57 -22.73 9.54
C ASN A 240 -15.05 -23.79 10.52
N PRO A 241 -14.33 -24.85 10.07
CA PRO A 241 -13.74 -25.83 11.00
C PRO A 241 -12.69 -25.23 11.94
N LEU A 242 -12.08 -24.11 11.56
CA LEU A 242 -10.99 -23.47 12.30
C LEU A 242 -11.49 -22.28 13.14
N VAL A 243 -12.35 -21.44 12.55
CA VAL A 243 -12.89 -20.24 13.18
C VAL A 243 -14.41 -20.20 12.94
N PRO A 244 -15.24 -20.27 13.99
CA PRO A 244 -16.69 -20.21 13.82
C PRO A 244 -17.19 -18.80 13.46
N ASP A 245 -16.49 -17.75 13.90
CA ASP A 245 -16.82 -16.34 13.59
C ASP A 245 -16.18 -15.90 12.26
N THR A 246 -16.63 -16.50 11.16
CA THR A 246 -16.28 -16.07 9.79
C THR A 246 -17.45 -15.32 9.16
N TYR A 247 -17.20 -14.08 8.73
CA TYR A 247 -18.22 -13.26 8.08
C TYR A 247 -17.65 -12.55 6.85
N ILE A 248 -18.25 -12.81 5.69
CA ILE A 248 -17.80 -12.26 4.41
C ILE A 248 -18.95 -11.44 3.81
N PHE A 249 -18.69 -10.15 3.57
CA PHE A 249 -19.63 -9.24 2.92
C PHE A 249 -19.63 -9.49 1.41
N SER A 250 -20.80 -9.43 0.77
CA SER A 250 -20.91 -9.43 -0.70
C SER A 250 -21.12 -8.01 -1.20
N ASP A 251 -20.23 -7.55 -2.08
CA ASP A 251 -20.32 -6.27 -2.78
C ASP A 251 -20.45 -6.50 -4.29
N VAL A 252 -21.53 -6.00 -4.88
CA VAL A 252 -21.83 -6.15 -6.30
C VAL A 252 -21.88 -4.78 -6.93
N SER A 253 -20.97 -4.53 -7.85
CA SER A 253 -20.83 -3.24 -8.54
C SER A 253 -21.01 -3.42 -10.04
N SER A 254 -21.62 -2.41 -10.68
CA SER A 254 -21.67 -2.34 -12.14
C SER A 254 -20.29 -2.06 -12.74
N ALA A 255 -20.06 -2.52 -13.96
CA ALA A 255 -18.80 -2.29 -14.67
C ALA A 255 -18.55 -0.78 -14.88
N PRO A 256 -17.34 -0.28 -14.62
CA PRO A 256 -17.01 1.11 -14.91
C PRO A 256 -16.96 1.37 -16.42
N LEU A 257 -17.44 2.55 -16.81
CA LEU A 257 -17.41 3.04 -18.18
C LEU A 257 -16.23 3.98 -18.35
N VAL A 258 -15.24 3.55 -19.10
CA VAL A 258 -14.05 4.36 -19.39
C VAL A 258 -14.25 5.05 -20.75
N PRO A 259 -13.93 6.35 -20.89
CA PRO A 259 -13.91 7.02 -22.19
C PRO A 259 -12.92 6.32 -23.12
N ALA A 260 -13.41 5.82 -24.25
CA ALA A 260 -12.61 5.18 -25.29
C ALA A 260 -12.97 5.86 -26.61
N PRO A 261 -12.38 7.03 -26.94
CA PRO A 261 -12.72 7.73 -28.17
C PRO A 261 -12.29 6.88 -29.38
N GLU A 262 -13.26 6.33 -30.09
CA GLU A 262 -13.02 5.65 -31.37
C GLU A 262 -13.08 6.68 -32.50
N LYS A 263 -12.32 6.45 -33.59
CA LYS A 263 -12.31 7.34 -34.77
C LYS A 263 -13.70 7.58 -35.37
N SER A 264 -14.64 6.66 -35.14
CA SER A 264 -16.03 6.75 -35.60
C SER A 264 -16.96 7.46 -34.60
N ASN A 265 -16.63 7.51 -33.31
CA ASN A 265 -17.49 8.12 -32.30
C ASN A 265 -16.68 8.68 -31.11
N PRO A 266 -16.46 10.01 -31.03
CA PRO A 266 -15.65 10.63 -29.99
C PRO A 266 -16.25 10.53 -28.58
N SER A 267 -17.52 10.11 -28.45
CA SER A 267 -18.21 9.87 -27.16
C SER A 267 -18.32 8.39 -26.77
N ALA A 268 -17.65 7.48 -27.48
CA ALA A 268 -17.72 6.05 -27.17
C ALA A 268 -17.15 5.75 -25.76
N LYS A 269 -17.88 4.93 -25.01
CA LYS A 269 -17.50 4.45 -23.67
C LYS A 269 -17.37 2.93 -23.72
N LYS A 270 -16.25 2.41 -23.23
CA LYS A 270 -16.02 0.97 -23.15
C LYS A 270 -16.17 0.49 -21.72
N LYS A 271 -16.84 -0.66 -21.55
CA LYS A 271 -16.86 -1.39 -20.26
C LYS A 271 -15.49 -2.04 -20.08
N ILE A 272 -14.77 -1.65 -19.03
CA ILE A 272 -13.46 -2.19 -18.66
C ILE A 272 -13.51 -2.64 -17.19
N GLY A 273 -12.61 -3.52 -16.78
CA GLY A 273 -12.47 -3.90 -15.38
C GLY A 273 -13.56 -4.83 -14.87
N LEU A 274 -14.00 -5.75 -15.73
CA LEU A 274 -14.88 -6.87 -15.38
C LEU A 274 -14.10 -7.90 -14.57
N GLY A 275 -14.75 -8.49 -13.56
CA GLY A 275 -14.16 -9.58 -12.79
C GLY A 275 -14.75 -9.68 -11.40
N PHE A 276 -14.16 -10.55 -10.59
CA PHE A 276 -14.57 -10.75 -9.21
C PHE A 276 -13.35 -11.15 -8.37
N GLY A 277 -13.46 -11.02 -7.06
CA GLY A 277 -12.39 -11.39 -6.15
C GLY A 277 -12.85 -11.47 -4.72
N LEU A 278 -11.98 -12.00 -3.89
CA LEU A 278 -12.20 -12.18 -2.47
C LEU A 278 -11.02 -11.58 -1.71
N SER A 279 -11.37 -10.80 -0.68
CA SER A 279 -10.43 -10.30 0.33
C SER A 279 -10.83 -10.89 1.68
N LEU A 280 -9.87 -11.49 2.39
CA LEU A 280 -10.07 -12.04 3.72
C LEU A 280 -9.06 -11.42 4.68
N VAL A 281 -9.54 -11.09 5.88
CA VAL A 281 -8.75 -10.54 6.97
C VAL A 281 -9.06 -11.29 8.26
N ALA A 282 -8.03 -11.89 8.84
CA ALA A 282 -8.08 -12.50 10.17
C ALA A 282 -7.65 -11.48 11.23
N GLU A 283 -8.45 -11.34 12.27
CA GLU A 283 -8.16 -10.46 13.42
C GLU A 283 -7.84 -11.31 14.65
N SER A 284 -6.68 -11.03 15.25
CA SER A 284 -6.25 -11.64 16.50
C SER A 284 -6.76 -10.88 17.73
N SER A 285 -6.72 -11.54 18.88
CA SER A 285 -7.06 -10.93 20.18
C SER A 285 -6.15 -9.75 20.58
N THR A 286 -4.93 -9.68 20.05
CA THR A 286 -3.96 -8.60 20.34
C THR A 286 -3.99 -7.47 19.31
N GLY A 287 -4.87 -7.55 18.31
CA GLY A 287 -5.01 -6.55 17.25
C GLY A 287 -4.05 -6.72 16.07
N CYS A 288 -3.34 -7.83 15.98
CA CYS A 288 -2.63 -8.25 14.77
C CYS A 288 -3.63 -8.65 13.68
N LEU A 289 -3.34 -8.23 12.44
CA LEU A 289 -4.19 -8.43 11.28
C LEU A 289 -3.41 -9.16 10.19
N PHE A 290 -4.02 -10.21 9.64
CA PHE A 290 -3.49 -10.96 8.51
C PHE A 290 -4.46 -10.85 7.35
N SER A 291 -3.96 -10.52 6.16
CA SER A 291 -4.80 -10.34 4.98
C SER A 291 -4.34 -11.24 3.84
N ALA A 292 -5.32 -11.77 3.10
CA ALA A 292 -5.09 -12.42 1.82
C ALA A 292 -6.11 -11.89 0.80
N ASP A 293 -5.63 -11.67 -0.43
CA ASP A 293 -6.44 -11.18 -1.53
C ASP A 293 -6.22 -12.06 -2.76
N VAL A 294 -7.31 -12.49 -3.38
CA VAL A 294 -7.26 -13.16 -4.69
C VAL A 294 -8.32 -12.56 -5.60
N ALA A 295 -7.90 -12.15 -6.79
CA ALA A 295 -8.78 -11.65 -7.84
C ALA A 295 -8.77 -12.59 -9.03
N SER A 296 -9.86 -12.60 -9.79
CA SER A 296 -9.95 -13.33 -11.05
C SER A 296 -8.88 -12.84 -12.03
N PRO A 297 -8.20 -13.74 -12.77
CA PRO A 297 -7.20 -13.34 -13.74
C PRO A 297 -7.83 -12.47 -14.84
N PRO A 298 -7.10 -11.48 -15.41
CA PRO A 298 -7.65 -10.59 -16.43
C PRO A 298 -8.05 -11.29 -17.74
N ALA A 299 -7.50 -12.47 -18.00
CA ALA A 299 -7.84 -13.32 -19.14
C ALA A 299 -9.12 -14.16 -18.90
N GLY A 300 -9.64 -14.18 -17.67
CA GLY A 300 -10.75 -15.02 -17.25
C GLY A 300 -10.38 -16.51 -17.15
N GLY A 301 -11.40 -17.35 -17.01
CA GLY A 301 -11.27 -18.81 -17.08
C GLY A 301 -11.21 -19.56 -15.75
N GLU A 302 -11.25 -18.87 -14.61
CA GLU A 302 -11.23 -19.52 -13.30
C GLU A 302 -12.59 -19.52 -12.63
N ALA A 303 -12.92 -20.65 -11.99
CA ALA A 303 -14.15 -20.80 -11.23
C ALA A 303 -14.09 -19.97 -9.94
N PRO A 304 -15.22 -19.35 -9.51
CA PRO A 304 -15.28 -18.63 -8.25
C PRO A 304 -14.94 -19.51 -7.05
N GLU A 305 -15.30 -20.79 -7.08
CA GLU A 305 -14.97 -21.75 -6.03
C GLU A 305 -13.46 -21.87 -5.78
N ASP A 306 -12.69 -21.97 -6.86
CA ASP A 306 -11.23 -22.12 -6.81
C ASP A 306 -10.58 -20.86 -6.26
N ILE A 307 -11.07 -19.68 -6.64
CA ILE A 307 -10.60 -18.39 -6.11
C ILE A 307 -10.89 -18.29 -4.61
N GLY A 308 -12.08 -18.68 -4.18
CA GLY A 308 -12.45 -18.72 -2.75
C GLY A 308 -11.55 -19.68 -1.95
N LYS A 309 -11.29 -20.88 -2.49
CA LYS A 309 -10.41 -21.88 -1.87
C LYS A 309 -8.96 -21.41 -1.78
N ARG A 310 -8.42 -20.84 -2.86
CA ARG A 310 -7.05 -20.27 -2.88
C ARG A 310 -6.90 -19.13 -1.90
N CYS A 311 -7.87 -18.22 -1.81
CA CYS A 311 -7.85 -17.10 -0.88
C CYS A 311 -7.85 -17.59 0.58
N ALA A 312 -8.68 -18.59 0.90
CA ALA A 312 -8.68 -19.21 2.22
C ALA A 312 -7.33 -19.86 2.56
N TYR A 313 -6.71 -20.58 1.63
CA TYR A 313 -5.38 -21.16 1.85
C TYR A 313 -4.28 -20.13 1.97
N GLN A 314 -4.29 -19.06 1.18
CA GLN A 314 -3.34 -17.96 1.32
C GLN A 314 -3.47 -17.26 2.67
N LEU A 315 -4.70 -17.12 3.20
CA LEU A 315 -4.90 -16.60 4.55
C LEU A 315 -4.28 -17.53 5.60
N LEU A 316 -4.52 -18.83 5.49
CA LEU A 316 -3.94 -19.83 6.40
C LEU A 316 -2.41 -19.86 6.31
N GLU A 317 -1.85 -19.71 5.11
CA GLU A 317 -0.41 -19.60 4.89
C GLU A 317 0.16 -18.31 5.51
N ALA A 318 -0.54 -17.18 5.37
CA ALA A 318 -0.13 -15.93 6.02
C ALA A 318 -0.17 -16.03 7.54
N VAL A 319 -1.12 -16.79 8.09
CA VAL A 319 -1.20 -17.09 9.52
C VAL A 319 -0.11 -18.07 9.96
N SER A 320 0.19 -19.11 9.17
CA SER A 320 1.19 -20.13 9.50
C SER A 320 2.61 -19.58 9.47
N LYS A 321 2.89 -18.58 8.62
CA LYS A 321 4.16 -17.83 8.62
C LYS A 321 4.43 -17.11 9.95
N GLY A 322 3.41 -16.96 10.79
CA GLY A 322 3.56 -16.52 12.17
C GLY A 322 3.89 -15.03 12.33
N GLY A 323 4.20 -14.64 13.57
CA GLY A 323 4.46 -13.27 13.97
C GLY A 323 3.23 -12.38 14.15
N CYS A 324 3.47 -11.12 14.50
CA CYS A 324 2.42 -10.13 14.77
C CYS A 324 1.99 -9.33 13.52
N VAL A 325 2.73 -9.44 12.42
CA VAL A 325 2.59 -8.55 11.25
C VAL A 325 2.66 -9.36 9.97
N ALA A 326 1.64 -9.22 9.12
CA ALA A 326 1.63 -9.83 7.79
C ALA A 326 2.71 -9.20 6.88
N PRO A 327 3.27 -9.96 5.92
CA PRO A 327 4.33 -9.48 5.02
C PRO A 327 4.03 -8.13 4.35
N ALA A 328 2.80 -7.94 3.90
CA ALA A 328 2.39 -6.70 3.22
C ALA A 328 2.36 -5.47 4.14
N ALA A 329 2.21 -5.67 5.45
CA ALA A 329 2.17 -4.60 6.44
C ALA A 329 3.56 -4.24 7.00
N VAL A 330 4.57 -5.09 6.79
CA VAL A 330 5.92 -4.90 7.32
C VAL A 330 6.53 -3.54 6.93
N PRO A 331 6.47 -3.09 5.66
CA PRO A 331 7.06 -1.81 5.28
C PRO A 331 6.41 -0.62 5.98
N THR A 332 5.10 -0.69 6.19
CA THR A 332 4.34 0.36 6.88
C THR A 332 4.67 0.38 8.37
N MET A 333 4.64 -0.79 9.03
CA MET A 333 4.91 -0.90 10.48
C MET A 333 6.34 -0.48 10.82
N LEU A 334 7.33 -1.06 10.15
CA LEU A 334 8.74 -0.75 10.40
C LEU A 334 9.08 0.68 9.97
N GLY A 335 8.49 1.16 8.87
CA GLY A 335 8.59 2.55 8.44
C GLY A 335 8.12 3.52 9.53
N LEU A 336 6.92 3.31 10.09
CA LEU A 336 6.38 4.15 11.17
C LEU A 336 7.20 4.07 12.46
N MET A 337 7.70 2.88 12.84
CA MET A 337 8.56 2.72 14.01
C MET A 337 9.87 3.51 13.88
N THR A 338 10.53 3.47 12.71
CA THR A 338 11.77 4.24 12.49
C THR A 338 11.55 5.74 12.58
N MET A 339 10.35 6.23 12.26
CA MET A 339 9.97 7.65 12.36
C MET A 339 9.34 8.01 13.72
N GLY A 340 9.25 7.06 14.65
CA GLY A 340 8.77 7.26 16.02
C GLY A 340 9.72 8.07 16.88
N SER A 341 9.35 8.26 18.16
CA SER A 341 10.24 8.85 19.16
C SER A 341 11.54 8.05 19.31
N GLU A 342 12.55 8.65 19.94
CA GLU A 342 13.88 8.05 20.18
C GLU A 342 13.87 6.92 21.23
N ASP A 343 12.82 6.09 21.22
CA ASP A 343 12.70 4.91 22.05
C ASP A 343 12.77 3.65 21.18
N VAL A 344 12.93 2.50 21.86
CA VAL A 344 12.97 1.19 21.23
C VAL A 344 11.56 0.66 21.06
N GLY A 345 11.04 0.59 19.84
CA GLY A 345 9.86 -0.21 19.54
C GLY A 345 10.24 -1.68 19.35
N ARG A 346 9.36 -2.61 19.73
CA ARG A 346 9.59 -4.06 19.59
C ARG A 346 8.42 -4.70 18.85
N ILE A 347 8.70 -5.44 17.78
CA ILE A 347 7.69 -6.23 17.06
C ILE A 347 8.20 -7.65 16.88
N GLN A 348 7.38 -8.63 17.22
CA GLN A 348 7.61 -10.03 16.89
C GLN A 348 7.14 -10.30 15.47
N VAL A 349 8.00 -10.87 14.65
CA VAL A 349 7.76 -11.18 13.24
C VAL A 349 8.19 -12.62 12.98
N GLY A 350 7.47 -13.32 12.11
CA GLY A 350 7.85 -14.68 11.69
C GLY A 350 9.16 -14.67 10.91
N ARG A 351 9.96 -15.73 11.05
CA ARG A 351 11.28 -15.83 10.42
C ARG A 351 11.22 -15.74 8.89
N ASP A 352 10.20 -16.36 8.29
CA ASP A 352 9.97 -16.34 6.84
C ASP A 352 9.68 -14.93 6.31
N VAL A 353 9.00 -14.10 7.12
CA VAL A 353 8.65 -12.73 6.76
C VAL A 353 9.88 -11.81 6.79
N ILE A 354 10.83 -12.07 7.69
CA ILE A 354 12.12 -11.36 7.74
C ILE A 354 13.04 -11.82 6.60
N ALA A 355 13.01 -13.11 6.26
CA ALA A 355 13.81 -13.68 5.19
C ALA A 355 13.42 -13.16 3.79
N GLU A 356 12.26 -12.53 3.66
CA GLU A 356 11.80 -11.95 2.40
C GLU A 356 12.76 -10.84 1.90
N GLU A 357 13.11 -10.89 0.61
CA GLU A 357 14.05 -9.94 -0.01
C GLU A 357 13.57 -8.48 0.14
N SER A 358 12.25 -8.26 0.11
CA SER A 358 11.62 -6.94 0.24
C SER A 358 11.91 -6.29 1.60
N THR A 359 11.80 -7.06 2.69
CA THR A 359 12.09 -6.64 4.07
C THR A 359 13.58 -6.35 4.28
N ILE A 360 14.46 -7.21 3.75
CA ILE A 360 15.91 -7.01 3.84
C ILE A 360 16.33 -5.76 3.07
N GLN A 361 15.76 -5.55 1.88
CA GLN A 361 16.04 -4.36 1.08
C GLN A 361 15.54 -3.08 1.77
N LEU A 362 14.38 -3.15 2.43
CA LEU A 362 13.87 -2.04 3.25
C LEU A 362 14.83 -1.69 4.39
N ALA A 363 15.34 -2.69 5.12
CA ALA A 363 16.32 -2.48 6.19
C ALA A 363 17.57 -1.77 5.67
N ARG A 364 18.12 -2.25 4.55
CA ARG A 364 19.30 -1.66 3.90
C ARG A 364 19.06 -0.21 3.47
N ASP A 365 17.88 0.07 2.92
CA ASP A 365 17.52 1.40 2.48
C ASP A 365 17.41 2.36 3.69
N LEU A 366 16.75 1.94 4.78
CA LEU A 366 16.64 2.71 6.01
C LEU A 366 18.00 3.02 6.66
N THR A 367 18.91 2.04 6.73
CA THR A 367 20.27 2.26 7.21
C THR A 367 21.01 3.29 6.35
N LYS A 368 20.85 3.25 5.02
CA LYS A 368 21.44 4.27 4.12
C LYS A 368 20.88 5.68 4.35
N PHE A 369 19.61 5.80 4.75
CA PHE A 369 19.01 7.08 5.15
C PHE A 369 19.50 7.56 6.53
N GLY A 370 20.28 6.75 7.26
CA GLY A 370 20.83 7.04 8.57
C GLY A 370 19.90 6.67 9.73
N ALA A 371 18.98 5.73 9.53
CA ALA A 371 18.25 5.10 10.63
C ALA A 371 19.18 4.12 11.37
N PRO A 372 19.04 4.00 12.70
CA PRO A 372 19.77 3.00 13.47
C PRO A 372 19.43 1.58 13.00
N GLY A 373 20.39 0.67 13.11
CA GLY A 373 20.21 -0.74 12.76
C GLY A 373 19.14 -1.41 13.62
N TRP A 374 18.59 -2.51 13.12
CA TRP A 374 17.60 -3.30 13.85
C TRP A 374 18.29 -4.30 14.78
N GLY A 375 17.85 -4.34 16.04
CA GLY A 375 18.25 -5.38 16.97
C GLY A 375 17.37 -6.61 16.80
N LEU A 376 17.95 -7.73 16.36
CA LEU A 376 17.23 -9.00 16.21
C LEU A 376 17.51 -9.88 17.42
N ARG A 377 16.45 -10.45 18.00
CA ARG A 377 16.54 -11.44 19.08
C ARG A 377 15.50 -12.52 18.84
N ASP A 378 15.84 -13.76 19.14
CA ASP A 378 14.85 -14.84 19.07
C ASP A 378 13.78 -14.64 20.15
N ALA A 379 12.53 -14.90 19.81
CA ALA A 379 11.43 -14.84 20.75
C ALA A 379 11.50 -16.07 21.69
N SER A 380 11.46 -15.81 23.01
CA SER A 380 11.28 -16.87 24.00
C SER A 380 9.82 -17.31 24.03
N GLY A 381 9.43 -18.23 23.14
CA GLY A 381 8.07 -18.78 23.08
C GLY A 381 8.03 -20.18 22.48
N GLU A 382 7.01 -20.96 22.84
CA GLU A 382 6.80 -22.38 22.50
C GLU A 382 6.59 -22.69 21.00
N ASN A 383 6.77 -21.72 20.10
CA ASN A 383 6.62 -21.95 18.66
C ASN A 383 7.87 -22.66 18.12
N GLU A 384 7.72 -23.91 17.68
CA GLU A 384 8.79 -24.71 17.03
C GLU A 384 9.45 -24.00 15.83
N ASN A 385 8.72 -23.06 15.19
CA ASN A 385 9.19 -22.28 14.03
C ASN A 385 10.01 -21.02 14.37
N GLY A 386 10.26 -20.70 15.64
CA GLY A 386 11.20 -19.64 16.05
C GLY A 386 10.87 -18.25 15.51
N ASP A 387 9.92 -17.56 16.13
CA ASP A 387 9.66 -16.15 15.82
C ASP A 387 10.83 -15.27 16.25
N VAL A 388 10.99 -14.11 15.59
CA VAL A 388 12.08 -13.17 15.87
C VAL A 388 11.50 -11.83 16.33
N ILE A 389 12.01 -11.30 17.42
CA ILE A 389 11.72 -9.97 17.93
C ILE A 389 12.66 -8.98 17.26
N ILE A 390 12.09 -8.06 16.49
CA ILE A 390 12.76 -6.92 15.90
C ILE A 390 12.62 -5.73 16.84
N SER A 391 13.76 -5.23 17.33
CA SER A 391 13.87 -3.99 18.08
C SER A 391 14.33 -2.88 17.15
N VAL A 392 13.50 -1.85 16.97
CA VAL A 392 13.80 -0.69 16.12
C VAL A 392 13.89 0.54 17.00
N VAL A 393 15.00 1.26 16.93
CA VAL A 393 15.16 2.56 17.59
C VAL A 393 14.59 3.63 16.66
N GLY A 394 13.63 4.41 17.14
CA GLY A 394 13.09 5.52 16.36
C GLY A 394 14.08 6.69 16.27
N ARG A 395 13.99 7.47 15.20
CA ARG A 395 14.90 8.60 14.96
C ARG A 395 14.36 9.94 15.48
N GLY A 396 13.11 9.98 15.94
CA GLY A 396 12.47 11.24 16.34
C GLY A 396 12.21 12.20 15.18
N ILE A 397 12.27 11.73 13.91
CA ILE A 397 11.92 12.57 12.75
C ILE A 397 10.41 12.65 12.66
N GLY A 398 9.89 13.67 13.32
CA GLY A 398 8.48 14.03 13.27
C GLY A 398 8.12 14.92 12.09
N ASN A 399 6.88 15.39 12.11
CA ASN A 399 6.38 16.36 11.14
C ASN A 399 7.13 17.71 11.27
N VAL A 400 7.95 18.01 10.26
CA VAL A 400 8.77 19.24 10.18
C VAL A 400 7.92 20.50 9.90
N GLY A 401 6.73 20.34 9.29
CA GLY A 401 5.93 21.45 8.76
C GLY A 401 4.84 21.97 9.69
N ARG A 402 4.58 21.33 10.83
CA ARG A 402 3.45 21.68 11.72
C ARG A 402 3.77 22.94 12.53
N LYS A 403 2.90 23.96 12.44
CA LYS A 403 2.91 25.08 13.39
C LYS A 403 2.54 24.52 14.77
N VAL A 404 3.44 24.66 15.74
CA VAL A 404 3.10 24.49 17.15
C VAL A 404 2.21 25.67 17.49
N ALA A 405 0.93 25.39 17.77
CA ALA A 405 -0.05 26.38 18.19
C ALA A 405 -0.04 26.46 19.72
#